data_AF-A0A8T4T3V5-F1
#
_entry.id   AF-A0A8T4T3V5-F1
#
_cell.length_a   1.000
_cell.length_b   1.000
_cell.length_c   1.000
_cell.angle_alpha   90.00
_cell.angle_beta   90.00
_cell.angle_gamma   90.00
#
_symmetry.space_group_name_H-M   'P 1'
#
loop_
_entity.id
_entity.type
_entity.pdbx_description
1 polymer ?
#
loop_
_entity_poly.entity_id
_entity_poly.type
_entity_poly.pdbx_seq_one_letter_code
_entity_poly.pdbx_strand_id
1 'polypeptide(L)'
;MLQAIPTSEVLEMQKKNMSHEQIVDYLHQKGYSSQQIMDAINQAELNQQASPFDTEGSTYMGNQGFQDQQLPDLTAPAPGINYEQPQFQQQRFQPSPRNVEEQIEEIAEAIVDEKWEELTKDIGNISLWKESVQTEVESVKQEILRLEGRLEKLQNAVLGKVEDYNKTLNEVNTEMQALSKVFEKIIEPLTTNIKELSRITSDLKNKK
;
A
#
# COMPACT_ATOMS: atom_id res chain seq x y z
N MET A 1 -40.32 -10.81 7.40
CA MET A 1 -39.34 -11.00 8.49
C MET A 1 -38.61 -9.67 8.63
N LEU A 2 -38.73 -8.99 9.77
CA LEU A 2 -38.00 -7.73 10.01
C LEU A 2 -36.51 -8.08 10.08
N GLN A 3 -35.75 -7.76 9.04
CA GLN A 3 -34.30 -7.94 9.05
C GLN A 3 -33.74 -7.02 10.13
N ALA A 4 -33.06 -7.62 11.11
CA ALA A 4 -32.40 -6.89 12.18
C ALA A 4 -31.41 -5.87 11.58
N ILE A 5 -31.33 -4.70 12.20
CA ILE A 5 -30.39 -3.64 11.82
C ILE A 5 -28.97 -4.23 11.84
N PRO A 6 -28.15 -4.09 10.77
CA PRO A 6 -26.84 -4.74 10.65
C PRO A 6 -25.74 -4.07 11.50
N THR A 7 -26.06 -3.60 12.70
CA THR A 7 -25.15 -2.88 13.60
C THR A 7 -23.90 -3.72 13.93
N SER A 8 -24.06 -5.02 14.13
CA SER A 8 -22.94 -5.94 14.41
C SER A 8 -21.99 -6.11 13.22
N GLU A 9 -22.52 -6.12 12.00
CA GLU A 9 -21.71 -6.24 10.77
C GLU A 9 -20.90 -4.97 10.53
N VAL A 10 -21.52 -3.79 10.73
CA VAL A 10 -20.83 -2.50 10.65
C VAL A 10 -19.67 -2.42 11.64
N LEU A 11 -19.89 -2.83 12.89
CA LEU A 11 -18.86 -2.81 13.94
C LEU A 11 -17.66 -3.71 13.60
N GLU A 12 -17.90 -4.86 12.95
CA GLU A 12 -16.82 -5.75 12.51
C GLU A 12 -16.01 -5.13 11.35
N MET A 13 -16.68 -4.51 10.38
CA MET A 13 -16.02 -3.86 9.24
C MET A 13 -15.22 -2.64 9.67
N GLN A 14 -15.73 -1.85 10.62
CA GLN A 14 -14.98 -0.74 11.22
C GLN A 14 -13.72 -1.23 11.95
N LYS A 15 -13.78 -2.35 12.67
CA LYS A 15 -12.58 -2.97 13.28
C LYS A 15 -11.54 -3.43 12.25
N LYS A 16 -11.96 -3.72 11.02
CA LYS A 16 -11.09 -4.03 9.87
C LYS A 16 -10.58 -2.77 9.15
N ASN A 17 -10.83 -1.58 9.70
CA ASN A 17 -10.43 -0.28 9.15
C ASN A 17 -11.03 0.01 7.76
N MET A 18 -12.23 -0.53 7.48
CA MET A 18 -12.99 -0.23 6.26
C MET A 18 -13.64 1.15 6.35
N SER A 19 -13.74 1.88 5.23
CA SER A 19 -14.38 3.19 5.20
C SER A 19 -15.91 3.07 5.26
N HIS A 20 -16.59 4.14 5.72
CA HIS A 20 -18.05 4.20 5.75
C HIS A 20 -18.69 3.99 4.38
N GLU A 21 -18.07 4.52 3.31
CA GLU A 21 -18.51 4.32 1.92
C GLU A 21 -18.43 2.85 1.50
N GLN A 22 -17.34 2.16 1.83
CA GLN A 22 -17.18 0.72 1.56
C GLN A 22 -18.19 -0.13 2.33
N ILE A 23 -18.55 0.28 3.55
CA ILE A 23 -19.56 -0.38 4.39
C ILE A 23 -20.96 -0.17 3.79
N VAL A 24 -21.27 1.05 3.34
CA VAL A 24 -22.54 1.37 2.68
C VAL A 24 -22.72 0.55 1.41
N ASP A 25 -21.70 0.49 0.55
CA ASP A 25 -21.73 -0.29 -0.69
C ASP A 25 -21.92 -1.79 -0.43
N TYR A 26 -21.21 -2.33 0.57
CA TYR A 26 -21.30 -3.73 0.94
C TYR A 26 -22.69 -4.09 1.50
N LEU A 27 -23.26 -3.24 2.37
CA LEU A 27 -24.59 -3.46 2.92
C LEU A 27 -25.69 -3.25 1.89
N HIS A 28 -25.49 -2.32 0.96
CA HIS A 28 -26.40 -2.11 -0.15
C HIS A 28 -26.44 -3.33 -1.09
N GLN A 29 -25.28 -3.94 -1.37
CA GLN A 29 -25.20 -5.21 -2.11
C GLN A 29 -25.89 -6.39 -1.40
N LYS A 30 -25.96 -6.36 -0.07
CA LYS A 30 -26.71 -7.33 0.75
C LYS A 30 -28.22 -7.06 0.81
N GLY A 31 -28.69 -5.94 0.23
CA GLY A 31 -30.10 -5.60 0.13
C GLY A 31 -30.68 -4.83 1.32
N TYR A 32 -29.83 -4.22 2.16
CA TYR A 32 -30.28 -3.34 3.24
C TYR A 32 -30.69 -1.96 2.69
N SER A 33 -31.71 -1.33 3.29
CA SER A 33 -32.14 0.01 2.87
C SER A 33 -31.20 1.10 3.39
N SER A 34 -31.12 2.23 2.69
CA SER A 34 -30.29 3.38 3.09
C SER A 34 -30.57 3.84 4.53
N GLN A 35 -31.84 3.85 4.94
CA GLN A 35 -32.23 4.21 6.29
C GLN A 35 -31.73 3.20 7.34
N GLN A 36 -31.81 1.90 7.04
CA GLN A 36 -31.28 0.85 7.92
C GLN A 36 -29.76 0.88 8.04
N ILE A 37 -29.07 1.22 6.95
CA ILE A 37 -27.61 1.36 6.90
C ILE A 37 -27.18 2.55 7.75
N MET A 38 -27.84 3.71 7.59
CA MET A 38 -27.52 4.92 8.35
C MET A 38 -27.80 4.72 9.85
N ASP A 39 -28.91 4.08 10.20
CA ASP A 39 -29.24 3.73 11.58
C ASP A 39 -28.20 2.76 12.19
N ALA A 40 -27.73 1.78 11.41
CA ALA A 40 -26.70 0.82 11.84
C ALA A 40 -25.34 1.48 12.08
N ILE A 41 -24.92 2.40 11.20
CA ILE A 41 -23.65 3.12 11.30
C ILE A 41 -23.65 4.04 12.51
N ASN A 42 -24.69 4.85 12.68
CA ASN A 42 -24.83 5.74 13.83
C ASN A 42 -24.86 4.95 15.15
N GLN A 43 -25.54 3.80 15.18
CA GLN A 43 -25.55 2.94 16.38
C GLN A 43 -24.18 2.29 16.65
N ALA A 44 -23.45 1.88 15.61
CA ALA A 44 -22.12 1.30 15.76
C ALA A 44 -21.10 2.33 16.27
N GLU A 45 -21.16 3.57 15.78
CA GLU A 45 -20.31 4.68 16.19
C GLU A 45 -20.57 5.08 17.65
N LEU A 46 -21.84 5.23 18.04
CA LEU A 46 -22.22 5.49 19.44
C LEU A 46 -21.72 4.41 20.40
N ASN A 47 -21.73 3.14 19.97
CA ASN A 47 -21.28 2.01 20.79
C ASN A 47 -19.74 1.91 20.84
N GLN A 48 -19.04 2.41 19.81
CA GLN A 48 -17.58 2.48 19.76
C GLN A 48 -17.05 3.64 20.63
N GLN A 49 -17.79 4.77 20.64
CA GLN A 49 -17.49 5.98 21.40
C GLN A 49 -17.89 5.89 22.88
N ALA A 50 -18.61 4.85 23.28
CA ALA A 50 -18.83 4.47 24.69
C ALA A 50 -17.61 3.78 25.35
N SER A 51 -16.44 3.80 24.70
CA SER A 51 -15.17 3.46 25.35
C SER A 51 -14.68 4.66 26.17
N PRO A 52 -14.43 4.50 27.48
CA PRO A 52 -14.05 5.62 28.33
C PRO A 52 -12.57 5.94 28.12
N PHE A 53 -12.22 6.92 27.28
CA PHE A 53 -10.98 7.68 27.45
C PHE A 53 -10.97 8.96 26.60
N ASP A 54 -10.72 10.07 27.30
CA ASP A 54 -10.26 11.41 26.92
C ASP A 54 -11.13 12.33 26.04
N THR A 55 -11.65 13.32 26.77
CA THR A 55 -12.27 14.57 26.33
C THR A 55 -11.18 15.58 26.00
N GLU A 56 -11.19 16.16 24.79
CA GLU A 56 -10.81 17.56 24.57
C GLU A 56 -11.08 17.99 23.12
N GLY A 57 -11.97 18.98 22.94
CA GLY A 57 -12.06 19.80 21.71
C GLY A 57 -13.40 19.77 20.96
N SER A 58 -14.32 20.67 21.36
CA SER A 58 -15.10 21.61 20.50
C SER A 58 -15.75 21.07 19.20
N THR A 59 -17.05 21.18 18.90
CA THR A 59 -18.03 22.27 19.10
C THR A 59 -19.43 21.73 18.74
N TYR A 60 -20.43 22.22 19.47
CA TYR A 60 -21.86 21.94 19.38
C TYR A 60 -22.53 22.26 18.02
N MET A 61 -23.39 21.36 17.53
CA MET A 61 -24.71 21.73 17.00
C MET A 61 -25.76 20.81 17.65
N GLY A 62 -26.65 21.43 18.40
CA GLY A 62 -27.62 20.77 19.28
C GLY A 62 -28.84 20.23 18.56
N ASN A 63 -29.25 19.03 18.96
CA ASN A 63 -30.56 18.45 18.69
C ASN A 63 -31.53 18.88 19.80
N GLN A 64 -32.66 19.46 19.42
CA GLN A 64 -33.74 19.91 20.31
C GLN A 64 -34.40 18.73 21.03
N GLY A 65 -34.30 18.71 22.36
CA GLY A 65 -35.11 17.88 23.24
C GLY A 65 -36.30 18.68 23.79
N PHE A 66 -37.49 18.10 23.68
CA PHE A 66 -38.72 18.54 24.34
C PHE A 66 -38.65 18.26 25.86
N GLN A 67 -39.01 19.24 26.70
CA GLN A 67 -39.47 18.95 28.07
C GLN A 67 -40.37 20.05 28.66
N ASP A 68 -41.50 19.60 29.20
CA ASP A 68 -42.51 20.28 30.04
C ASP A 68 -41.93 21.03 31.26
N GLN A 69 -42.48 22.22 31.61
CA GLN A 69 -42.93 22.54 32.98
C GLN A 69 -43.57 23.94 33.17
N GLN A 70 -44.86 23.92 33.53
CA GLN A 70 -45.62 24.59 34.61
C GLN A 70 -45.29 26.04 35.13
N LEU A 71 -46.38 26.84 35.16
CA LEU A 71 -46.76 28.12 35.81
C LEU A 71 -46.33 28.32 37.30
N PRO A 72 -46.28 29.55 37.91
CA PRO A 72 -47.44 30.48 38.04
C PRO A 72 -47.24 32.03 38.11
N ASP A 73 -48.33 32.71 37.69
CA ASP A 73 -49.05 33.91 38.16
C ASP A 73 -48.32 35.12 38.83
N LEU A 74 -48.63 36.34 38.33
CA LEU A 74 -48.68 37.62 39.08
C LEU A 74 -49.43 38.71 38.27
N THR A 75 -50.75 38.79 38.49
CA THR A 75 -51.61 39.98 38.74
C THR A 75 -51.40 41.33 37.98
N ALA A 76 -52.33 41.63 37.04
CA ALA A 76 -53.19 42.84 36.82
C ALA A 76 -52.61 44.31 36.80
N PRO A 77 -53.31 45.36 36.27
CA PRO A 77 -54.44 45.47 35.31
C PRO A 77 -54.32 46.58 34.20
N ALA A 78 -55.33 46.63 33.31
CA ALA A 78 -55.93 47.82 32.65
C ALA A 78 -55.53 48.17 31.18
N PRO A 79 -56.34 48.95 30.42
CA PRO A 79 -57.07 48.47 29.23
C PRO A 79 -56.80 49.26 27.94
N GLY A 80 -57.16 48.69 26.77
CA GLY A 80 -57.46 49.50 25.57
C GLY A 80 -56.68 49.19 24.29
N ILE A 81 -57.15 48.16 23.57
CA ILE A 81 -57.49 48.17 22.13
C ILE A 81 -56.39 48.43 21.06
N ASN A 82 -56.31 47.40 20.19
CA ASN A 82 -55.90 47.37 18.78
C ASN A 82 -54.42 47.16 18.44
N TYR A 83 -54.04 45.88 18.33
CA TYR A 83 -53.01 45.44 17.40
C TYR A 83 -53.49 44.16 16.70
N GLU A 84 -53.71 44.26 15.40
CA GLU A 84 -53.88 43.10 14.51
C GLU A 84 -52.63 42.24 14.57
N GLN A 85 -52.76 41.02 15.12
CA GLN A 85 -51.74 39.98 14.99
C GLN A 85 -51.81 39.40 13.57
N PRO A 86 -50.67 39.26 12.86
CA PRO A 86 -50.59 38.40 11.70
C PRO A 86 -50.87 36.97 12.16
N GLN A 87 -52.02 36.41 11.78
CA GLN A 87 -52.23 34.98 11.87
C GLN A 87 -51.25 34.29 10.92
N PHE A 88 -50.21 33.68 11.48
CA PHE A 88 -49.47 32.63 10.79
C PHE A 88 -50.43 31.48 10.52
N GLN A 89 -51.02 31.47 9.32
CA GLN A 89 -51.59 30.27 8.74
C GLN A 89 -50.46 29.25 8.63
N GLN A 90 -50.54 28.19 9.43
CA GLN A 90 -49.79 26.99 9.19
C GLN A 90 -50.25 26.42 7.85
N GLN A 91 -49.52 26.75 6.79
CA GLN A 91 -49.56 25.98 5.56
C GLN A 91 -49.05 24.58 5.90
N ARG A 92 -50.00 23.66 6.11
CA ARG A 92 -49.77 22.24 5.89
C ARG A 92 -49.28 22.11 4.46
N PHE A 93 -47.97 21.97 4.27
CA PHE A 93 -47.40 21.49 3.01
C PHE A 93 -47.98 20.10 2.77
N GLN A 94 -49.01 20.01 1.94
CA GLN A 94 -49.28 18.80 1.18
C GLN A 94 -48.27 18.82 0.03
N PRO A 95 -47.27 17.93 0.01
CA PRO A 95 -46.38 17.81 -1.14
C PRO A 95 -47.24 17.42 -2.33
N SER A 96 -47.39 18.34 -3.29
CA SER A 96 -47.92 18.00 -4.59
C SER A 96 -46.88 17.14 -5.30
N PRO A 97 -47.25 15.97 -5.83
CA PRO A 97 -46.29 15.01 -6.42
C PRO A 97 -45.47 15.58 -7.59
N ARG A 98 -45.89 16.70 -8.21
CA ARG A 98 -45.12 17.39 -9.25
C ARG A 98 -43.87 18.12 -8.76
N ASN A 99 -43.88 18.66 -7.52
CA ASN A 99 -42.70 19.37 -6.99
C ASN A 99 -41.60 18.41 -6.52
N VAL A 100 -41.95 17.15 -6.22
CA VAL A 100 -40.98 16.14 -5.80
C VAL A 100 -40.23 15.61 -7.02
N GLU A 101 -40.88 15.47 -8.18
CA GLU A 101 -40.19 15.14 -9.44
C GLU A 101 -39.21 16.24 -9.86
N GLU A 102 -39.62 17.51 -9.81
CA GLU A 102 -38.73 18.65 -10.13
C GLU A 102 -37.55 18.76 -9.15
N GLN A 103 -37.76 18.52 -7.85
CA GLN A 103 -36.68 18.50 -6.86
C GLN A 103 -35.75 17.28 -7.02
N ILE A 104 -36.30 16.12 -7.39
CA ILE A 104 -35.49 14.94 -7.69
C ILE A 104 -34.69 15.15 -8.99
N GLU A 105 -35.26 15.84 -9.98
CA GLU A 105 -34.59 16.20 -11.24
C GLU A 105 -33.46 17.21 -10.99
N GLU A 106 -33.68 18.25 -10.18
CA GLU A 106 -32.64 19.22 -9.79
C GLU A 106 -31.50 18.55 -9.00
N ILE A 107 -31.83 17.66 -8.06
CA ILE A 107 -30.83 16.90 -7.30
C ILE A 107 -30.09 15.92 -8.22
N ALA A 108 -30.77 15.28 -9.17
CA ALA A 108 -30.15 14.36 -10.12
C ALA A 108 -29.23 15.09 -11.10
N GLU A 109 -29.62 16.26 -11.63
CA GLU A 109 -28.76 17.09 -12.48
C GLU A 109 -27.53 17.57 -11.72
N ALA A 110 -27.69 18.04 -10.48
CA ALA A 110 -26.55 18.46 -9.65
C ALA A 110 -25.57 17.30 -9.36
N ILE A 111 -26.09 16.10 -9.07
CA ILE A 111 -25.25 14.91 -8.84
C ILE A 111 -24.57 14.45 -10.13
N VAL A 112 -25.26 14.52 -11.27
CA VAL A 112 -24.70 14.15 -12.58
C VAL A 112 -23.59 15.12 -12.99
N ASP A 113 -23.79 16.43 -12.82
CA ASP A 113 -22.78 17.44 -13.13
C ASP A 113 -21.56 17.32 -12.21
N GLU A 114 -21.76 17.12 -10.90
CA GLU A 114 -20.67 16.88 -9.94
C GLU A 114 -19.87 15.63 -10.32
N LYS A 115 -20.55 14.53 -10.65
CA LYS A 115 -19.88 13.28 -11.07
C LYS A 115 -19.22 13.39 -12.45
N TRP A 116 -19.76 14.20 -13.35
CA TRP A 116 -19.18 14.43 -14.67
C TRP A 116 -17.92 15.31 -14.60
N GLU A 117 -17.92 16.30 -13.71
CA GLU A 117 -16.73 17.11 -13.43
C GLU A 117 -15.62 16.29 -12.77
N GLU A 118 -15.97 15.44 -11.78
CA GLU A 118 -15.06 14.49 -11.14
C GLU A 118 -14.45 13.51 -12.16
N LEU A 119 -15.28 12.92 -13.04
CA LEU A 119 -14.83 12.01 -14.09
C LEU A 119 -13.91 12.70 -15.11
N THR A 120 -14.22 13.95 -15.48
CA THR A 120 -13.39 14.73 -16.43
C THR A 120 -12.02 15.03 -15.82
N LYS A 121 -11.97 15.31 -14.52
CA LYS A 121 -10.71 15.49 -13.78
C LYS A 121 -9.88 14.19 -13.77
N ASP A 122 -10.52 13.05 -13.57
CA ASP A 122 -9.85 11.74 -13.61
C ASP A 122 -9.33 11.37 -15.01
N ILE A 123 -10.01 11.79 -16.08
CA ILE A 123 -9.50 11.63 -17.46
C ILE A 123 -8.25 12.50 -17.68
N GLY A 124 -8.19 13.70 -17.11
CA GLY A 124 -6.97 14.51 -17.07
C GLY A 124 -5.81 13.77 -16.41
N ASN A 125 -6.08 13.05 -15.32
CA ASN A 125 -5.10 12.22 -14.62
C ASN A 125 -4.61 11.04 -15.49
N ILE A 126 -5.47 10.46 -16.35
CA ILE A 126 -5.07 9.37 -17.26
C ILE A 126 -4.07 9.86 -18.32
N SER A 127 -4.22 11.09 -18.82
CA SER A 127 -3.26 11.65 -19.78
C SER A 127 -1.88 11.85 -19.14
N LEU A 128 -1.84 12.38 -17.92
CA LEU A 128 -0.60 12.54 -17.16
C LEU A 128 0.02 11.19 -16.80
N TRP A 129 -0.80 10.22 -16.41
CA TRP A 129 -0.35 8.85 -16.16
C TRP A 129 0.26 8.21 -17.41
N LYS A 130 -0.36 8.38 -18.58
CA LYS A 130 0.17 7.90 -19.85
C LYS A 130 1.54 8.51 -20.15
N GLU A 131 1.71 9.82 -19.93
CA GLU A 131 2.98 10.51 -20.14
C GLU A 131 4.06 10.03 -19.16
N SER A 132 3.71 9.83 -17.88
CA SER A 132 4.62 9.25 -16.87
C SER A 132 5.06 7.85 -17.27
N VAL A 133 4.11 6.97 -17.62
CA VAL A 133 4.40 5.59 -18.03
C VAL A 133 5.24 5.58 -19.30
N GLN A 134 4.97 6.45 -20.27
CA GLN A 134 5.78 6.52 -21.48
C GLN A 134 7.23 6.92 -21.16
N THR A 135 7.41 7.91 -20.29
CA THR A 135 8.73 8.36 -19.83
C THR A 135 9.47 7.25 -19.06
N GLU A 136 8.78 6.55 -18.17
CA GLU A 136 9.32 5.42 -17.42
C GLU A 136 9.73 4.27 -18.36
N VAL A 137 8.89 3.92 -19.35
CA VAL A 137 9.18 2.89 -20.34
C VAL A 137 10.39 3.27 -21.20
N GLU A 138 10.50 4.54 -21.60
CA GLU A 138 11.67 5.03 -22.34
C GLU A 138 12.94 4.95 -21.48
N SER A 139 12.87 5.32 -20.20
CA SER A 139 13.98 5.18 -19.26
C SER A 139 14.40 3.72 -19.09
N VAL A 140 13.45 2.81 -18.87
CA VAL A 140 13.71 1.36 -18.75
C VAL A 140 14.36 0.83 -20.02
N LYS A 141 13.90 1.24 -21.21
CA LYS A 141 14.51 0.85 -22.48
C LYS A 141 15.97 1.30 -22.56
N GLN A 142 16.28 2.53 -22.15
CA GLN A 142 17.66 3.03 -22.11
C GLN A 142 18.53 2.25 -21.11
N GLU A 143 17.99 1.92 -19.94
CA GLU A 143 18.69 1.10 -18.95
C GLU A 143 18.99 -0.31 -19.46
N ILE A 144 18.04 -0.94 -20.16
CA ILE A 144 18.24 -2.26 -20.79
C ILE A 144 19.36 -2.19 -21.84
N LEU A 145 19.35 -1.19 -22.72
CA LEU A 145 20.42 -1.01 -23.71
C LEU A 145 21.78 -0.78 -23.04
N ARG A 146 21.80 -0.03 -21.93
CA ARG A 146 23.03 0.17 -21.14
C ARG A 146 23.49 -1.11 -20.46
N LEU A 147 22.56 -1.94 -19.98
CA LEU A 147 22.84 -3.22 -19.34
C LEU A 147 23.39 -4.22 -20.36
N GLU A 148 22.82 -4.28 -21.56
CA GLU A 148 23.34 -5.05 -22.68
C GLU A 148 24.79 -4.65 -22.99
N GLY A 149 25.07 -3.35 -23.17
CA GLY A 149 26.44 -2.89 -23.41
C GLY A 149 27.41 -3.13 -22.24
N ARG A 150 26.93 -3.21 -20.99
CA ARG A 150 27.74 -3.61 -19.84
C ARG A 150 28.00 -5.12 -19.84
N LEU A 151 27.03 -5.93 -20.23
CA LEU A 151 27.14 -7.38 -20.34
C LEU A 151 28.15 -7.77 -21.41
N GLU A 152 28.11 -7.13 -22.58
CA GLU A 152 29.09 -7.35 -23.66
C GLU A 152 30.52 -7.03 -23.20
N LYS A 153 30.71 -5.89 -22.53
CA LYS A 153 32.02 -5.52 -21.97
C LYS A 153 32.49 -6.52 -20.92
N LEU A 154 31.59 -7.00 -20.06
CA LEU A 154 31.91 -8.02 -19.07
C LEU A 154 32.29 -9.34 -19.75
N GLN A 155 31.53 -9.78 -20.76
CA GLN A 155 31.83 -10.99 -21.51
C GLN A 155 33.22 -10.92 -22.17
N ASN A 156 33.53 -9.79 -22.81
CA ASN A 156 34.84 -9.57 -23.42
C ASN A 156 35.97 -9.55 -22.36
N ALA A 157 35.75 -8.89 -21.22
CA ALA A 157 36.73 -8.86 -20.13
C ALA A 157 36.94 -10.25 -19.50
N VAL A 158 35.87 -11.03 -19.34
CA VAL A 158 35.93 -12.40 -18.82
C VAL A 158 36.66 -13.30 -19.82
N LEU A 159 36.36 -13.22 -21.12
CA LEU A 159 37.08 -13.97 -22.15
C LEU A 159 38.57 -13.65 -22.14
N GLY A 160 38.94 -12.37 -22.10
CA GLY A 160 40.34 -11.96 -22.00
C GLY A 160 41.02 -12.50 -20.74
N LYS A 161 40.36 -12.42 -19.58
CA LYS A 161 40.90 -12.94 -18.33
C LYS A 161 41.05 -14.46 -18.32
N VAL A 162 40.15 -15.19 -18.98
CA VAL A 162 40.25 -16.64 -19.15
C VAL A 162 41.41 -16.99 -20.10
N GLU A 163 41.61 -16.22 -21.15
CA GLU A 163 42.76 -16.39 -22.05
C GLU A 163 44.09 -16.15 -21.34
N ASP A 164 44.21 -15.07 -20.58
CA ASP A 164 45.37 -14.77 -19.72
C ASP A 164 45.62 -15.89 -18.70
N TYR A 165 44.54 -16.44 -18.12
CA TYR A 165 44.63 -17.55 -17.19
C TYR A 165 45.13 -18.83 -17.87
N ASN A 166 44.62 -19.16 -19.06
CA ASN A 166 45.10 -20.28 -19.86
C ASN A 166 46.58 -20.13 -20.21
N LYS A 167 47.02 -18.92 -20.57
CA LYS A 167 48.43 -18.63 -20.84
C LYS A 167 49.29 -18.85 -19.59
N THR A 168 48.87 -18.30 -18.45
CA THR A 168 49.55 -18.48 -17.17
C THR A 168 49.63 -19.96 -16.78
N LEU A 169 48.55 -20.72 -16.96
CA LEU A 169 48.57 -22.17 -16.71
C LEU A 169 49.54 -22.92 -17.61
N ASN A 170 49.65 -22.55 -18.88
CA ASN A 170 50.61 -23.15 -19.80
C ASN A 170 52.06 -22.82 -19.41
N GLU A 171 52.32 -21.60 -18.97
CA GLU A 171 53.63 -21.19 -18.43
C GLU A 171 53.98 -22.00 -17.18
N VAL A 172 53.06 -22.07 -16.20
CA VAL A 172 53.23 -22.89 -14.99
C VAL A 172 53.45 -24.36 -15.32
N ASN A 173 52.74 -24.93 -16.30
CA ASN A 173 52.96 -26.31 -16.74
C ASN A 173 54.37 -26.50 -17.32
N THR A 174 54.86 -25.53 -18.09
CA THR A 174 56.22 -25.56 -18.65
C THR A 174 57.28 -25.47 -17.56
N GLU A 175 57.10 -24.57 -16.59
CA GLU A 175 57.98 -24.45 -15.42
C GLU A 175 57.95 -25.72 -14.57
N MET A 176 56.77 -26.31 -14.36
CA MET A 176 56.62 -27.56 -13.62
C MET A 176 57.32 -28.73 -14.32
N GLN A 177 57.27 -28.79 -15.66
CA GLN A 177 58.05 -29.77 -16.43
C GLN A 177 59.56 -29.53 -16.30
N ALA A 178 60.01 -28.27 -16.31
CA ALA A 178 61.41 -27.94 -16.10
C ALA A 178 61.87 -28.36 -14.70
N LEU A 179 61.07 -28.08 -13.67
CA LEU A 179 61.31 -28.54 -12.30
C LEU A 179 61.33 -30.06 -12.20
N SER A 180 60.43 -30.77 -12.89
CA SER A 180 60.46 -32.24 -12.97
C SER A 180 61.79 -32.74 -13.52
N LYS A 181 62.28 -32.15 -14.61
CA LYS A 181 63.59 -32.50 -15.21
C LYS A 181 64.76 -32.19 -14.28
N VAL A 182 64.71 -31.07 -13.56
CA VAL A 182 65.73 -30.74 -12.56
C VAL A 182 65.70 -31.75 -11.42
N PHE A 183 64.52 -32.15 -10.98
CA PHE A 183 64.33 -33.15 -9.94
C PHE A 183 64.85 -34.52 -10.37
N GLU A 184 64.56 -34.97 -11.59
CA GLU A 184 65.13 -36.18 -12.19
C GLU A 184 66.67 -36.13 -12.16
N LYS A 185 67.26 -35.01 -12.61
CA LYS A 185 68.72 -34.80 -12.59
C LYS A 185 69.34 -34.76 -11.19
N ILE A 186 68.57 -34.44 -10.15
CA ILE A 186 69.06 -34.43 -8.75
C ILE A 186 68.87 -35.80 -8.09
N ILE A 187 67.75 -36.50 -8.37
CA ILE A 187 67.46 -37.81 -7.78
C ILE A 187 68.51 -38.85 -8.18
N GLU A 188 68.94 -38.87 -9.44
CA GLU A 188 69.89 -39.86 -9.95
C GLU A 188 71.25 -39.84 -9.21
N PRO A 189 71.96 -38.69 -9.12
CA PRO A 189 73.22 -38.62 -8.39
C PRO A 189 73.02 -38.81 -6.89
N LEU A 190 71.93 -38.31 -6.29
CA LEU A 190 71.65 -38.57 -4.87
C LEU A 190 71.48 -40.08 -4.60
N THR A 191 70.72 -40.78 -5.44
CA THR A 191 70.50 -42.23 -5.31
C THR A 191 71.81 -42.99 -5.49
N THR A 192 72.62 -42.59 -6.46
CA THR A 192 73.95 -43.18 -6.71
C THR A 192 74.89 -42.94 -5.53
N ASN A 193 74.99 -41.71 -5.06
CA ASN A 193 75.82 -41.33 -3.91
C ASN A 193 75.38 -42.07 -2.63
N ILE A 194 74.07 -42.20 -2.38
CA ILE A 194 73.54 -42.98 -1.24
C ILE A 194 73.93 -44.46 -1.35
N LYS A 195 73.85 -45.06 -2.55
CA LYS A 195 74.27 -46.45 -2.79
C LYS A 195 75.78 -46.62 -2.56
N GLU A 196 76.61 -45.70 -3.05
CA GLU A 196 78.05 -45.71 -2.82
C GLU A 196 78.39 -45.56 -1.33
N LEU A 197 77.75 -44.63 -0.61
CA LEU A 197 77.92 -44.46 0.83
C LEU A 197 77.54 -45.72 1.61
N SER A 198 76.42 -46.35 1.23
CA SER A 198 75.95 -47.61 1.82
C SER A 198 76.97 -48.74 1.60
N ARG A 199 77.56 -48.83 0.41
CA ARG A 199 78.60 -49.81 0.08
C ARG A 199 79.88 -49.56 0.87
N ILE A 200 80.39 -48.33 0.90
CA ILE A 200 81.58 -47.94 1.68
C ILE A 200 81.38 -48.29 3.16
N THR A 201 80.20 -47.98 3.71
CA THR A 201 79.87 -48.30 5.11
C THR A 201 79.83 -49.80 5.37
N SER A 202 79.30 -50.58 4.42
CA SER A 202 79.24 -52.04 4.52
C SER A 202 80.63 -52.67 4.45
N ASP A 203 81.49 -52.20 3.54
CA ASP A 203 82.88 -52.67 3.41
C ASP A 203 83.70 -52.32 4.66
N LEU A 204 83.49 -51.15 5.25
CA LEU A 204 84.09 -50.75 6.54
C LEU A 204 83.63 -51.63 7.70
N LYS A 205 82.34 -52.02 7.70
CA LYS A 205 81.79 -52.92 8.72
C LYS A 205 82.35 -54.33 8.62
N ASN A 206 82.65 -54.82 7.42
CA ASN A 206 83.20 -56.17 7.18
C ASN A 206 84.72 -56.28 7.38
N LYS A 207 85.45 -55.16 7.44
CA LYS A 207 86.91 -55.12 7.69
C LYS A 207 87.31 -55.04 9.17
N LYS A 208 86.34 -55.02 10.08
CA LYS A 208 86.53 -55.20 11.53
C LYS A 208 86.25 -56.65 11.91
#